data_AF-A0A2R6DFW6-F1
#
_entry.id   AF-A0A2R6DFW6-F1
#
_cell.length_a   1.000
_cell.length_b   1.000
_cell.length_c   1.000
_cell.angle_alpha   90.00
_cell.angle_beta   90.00
_cell.angle_gamma   90.00
#
_symmetry.space_group_name_H-M   'P 1'
#
loop_
_entity.id
_entity.type
_entity.pdbx_description
1 polymer ?
#
loop_
_entity_poly.entity_id
_entity_poly.type
_entity_poly.pdbx_seq_one_letter_code
_entity_poly.pdbx_strand_id
1 'polypeptide(L)'
;MWGGDSSNRVNGNLGSRSADDSLDIQRCRPPDNPIDRVRDGREVVRVAIHAGEPDATDIHPALDLEPELLVHMVHAEATHLERVADSGTPVVVCPRSNAVTDVGLPPVSDMLDATTVALGTDNVMLNSPSMFREMAFTAKLTDVSTADVLRMATINGAEIAGLNCGLIEEGRDARLVVLDGTSPNLSGAKDPCRAVVRRAGVDDIKDVIRP
;
A
#
# COMPACT_ATOMS: atom_id res chain seq x y z
N MET A 1 -32.28 -33.52 3.34
CA MET A 1 -33.27 -33.68 4.41
C MET A 1 -32.55 -34.15 5.65
N TRP A 2 -32.37 -33.28 6.63
CA TRP A 2 -32.64 -33.50 8.05
C TRP A 2 -32.51 -32.13 8.69
N GLY A 3 -33.67 -31.56 9.03
CA GLY A 3 -33.78 -30.27 9.68
C GLY A 3 -33.48 -30.40 11.17
N GLY A 4 -32.95 -29.32 11.72
CA GLY A 4 -32.88 -29.04 13.14
C GLY A 4 -32.99 -27.53 13.30
N ASP A 5 -34.22 -27.07 13.48
CA ASP A 5 -34.54 -25.70 13.91
C ASP A 5 -34.53 -25.69 15.45
N SER A 6 -33.76 -24.77 16.03
CA SER A 6 -34.06 -24.20 17.35
C SER A 6 -33.27 -22.90 17.50
N SER A 7 -33.95 -21.82 17.09
CA SER A 7 -34.01 -20.54 17.79
C SER A 7 -33.11 -20.36 19.02
N ASN A 8 -32.11 -19.49 18.91
CA ASN A 8 -31.68 -18.71 20.05
C ASN A 8 -31.43 -17.26 19.61
N ARG A 9 -32.42 -16.40 19.89
CA ARG A 9 -32.31 -14.94 19.76
C ARG A 9 -31.42 -14.46 20.91
N VAL A 10 -30.29 -13.83 20.58
CA VAL A 10 -29.60 -12.92 21.49
C VAL A 10 -29.70 -11.53 20.89
N ASN A 11 -30.62 -10.74 21.43
CA ASN A 11 -30.67 -9.29 21.25
C ASN A 11 -29.43 -8.70 21.94
N GLY A 12 -28.42 -8.35 21.16
CA GLY A 12 -27.27 -7.56 21.60
C GLY A 12 -27.35 -6.19 20.94
N ASN A 13 -27.67 -5.18 21.74
CA ASN A 13 -27.77 -3.78 21.40
C ASN A 13 -26.45 -3.29 20.74
N LEU A 14 -26.44 -3.07 19.42
CA LEU A 14 -25.35 -2.38 18.72
C LEU A 14 -25.45 -0.90 19.07
N GLY A 15 -24.80 -0.52 20.17
CA GLY A 15 -24.53 0.87 20.47
C GLY A 15 -23.71 1.47 19.34
N SER A 16 -24.25 2.50 18.70
CA SER A 16 -23.56 3.35 17.72
C SER A 16 -22.28 3.89 18.34
N ARG A 17 -21.12 3.41 17.88
CA ARG A 17 -19.86 4.12 18.10
C ARG A 17 -19.87 5.33 17.19
N SER A 18 -19.90 6.51 17.79
CA SER A 18 -19.66 7.77 17.11
C SER A 18 -18.28 7.71 16.45
N ALA A 19 -18.26 7.96 15.15
CA ALA A 19 -17.06 8.41 14.45
C ALA A 19 -16.76 9.80 15.00
N ASP A 20 -15.78 9.90 15.91
CA ASP A 20 -15.13 11.15 16.23
C ASP A 20 -13.67 10.99 15.79
N ASP A 21 -13.30 11.89 14.88
CA ASP A 21 -12.10 11.94 14.08
C ASP A 21 -10.81 11.86 14.90
N SER A 22 -9.95 10.90 14.55
CA SER A 22 -8.53 11.02 14.80
C SER A 22 -7.81 10.94 13.46
N LEU A 23 -7.54 12.10 12.86
CA LEU A 23 -6.46 12.26 11.89
C LEU A 23 -5.20 11.68 12.53
N ASP A 24 -4.85 10.44 12.18
CA ASP A 24 -3.65 9.79 12.71
C ASP A 24 -2.45 10.20 11.85
N ILE A 25 -1.73 11.21 12.33
CA ILE A 25 -0.54 11.76 11.67
C ILE A 25 0.66 10.91 12.06
N GLN A 26 1.18 10.12 11.11
CA GLN A 26 2.42 9.40 11.31
C GLN A 26 3.61 10.25 10.85
N ARG A 27 4.54 10.48 11.79
CA ARG A 27 5.87 10.99 11.45
C ARG A 27 6.77 9.84 11.04
N CYS A 28 7.08 9.74 9.76
CA CYS A 28 8.16 8.87 9.31
C CYS A 28 9.50 9.53 9.67
N ARG A 29 10.31 8.87 10.50
CA ARG A 29 11.71 9.28 10.71
C ARG A 29 12.46 8.99 9.41
N PRO A 30 13.05 10.00 8.74
CA PRO A 30 13.77 9.72 7.51
C PRO A 30 14.96 8.79 7.80
N PRO A 31 15.31 7.87 6.88
CA PRO A 31 16.59 7.18 6.94
C PRO A 31 17.72 8.23 6.91
N ASP A 32 18.90 7.91 7.45
CA ASP A 32 20.05 8.83 7.58
C ASP A 32 20.69 9.27 6.23
N ASN A 33 19.90 9.43 5.16
CA ASN A 33 20.32 9.75 3.81
C ASN A 33 20.21 11.26 3.51
N PRO A 34 21.27 11.93 3.03
CA PRO A 34 21.30 13.39 2.81
C PRO A 34 20.41 13.95 1.69
N ILE A 35 19.72 13.12 0.91
CA ILE A 35 18.90 13.59 -0.24
C ILE A 35 17.58 14.22 0.21
N ASP A 36 17.18 14.01 1.46
CA ASP A 36 15.89 14.45 1.98
C ASP A 36 15.95 15.84 2.60
N ARG A 37 16.42 16.84 1.85
CA ARG A 37 16.71 18.14 2.44
C ARG A 37 16.40 19.25 1.46
N VAL A 38 15.23 19.87 1.67
CA VAL A 38 14.89 21.26 1.36
C VAL A 38 13.78 21.48 0.33
N ARG A 39 12.61 21.89 0.82
CA ARG A 39 11.62 22.71 0.09
C ARG A 39 11.71 24.12 0.65
N ASP A 40 11.88 25.13 -0.20
CA ASP A 40 12.00 26.56 0.17
C ASP A 40 13.02 26.88 1.29
N GLY A 41 14.17 26.23 1.29
CA GLY A 41 15.26 26.50 2.24
C GLY A 41 15.09 25.85 3.63
N ARG A 42 14.08 25.00 3.88
CA ARG A 42 13.82 24.39 5.20
C ARG A 42 13.89 22.86 5.19
N GLU A 43 14.37 22.29 6.29
CA GLU A 43 14.33 20.84 6.55
C GLU A 43 12.86 20.38 6.59
N VAL A 44 12.49 19.47 5.68
CA VAL A 44 11.11 18.98 5.55
C VAL A 44 11.00 17.68 6.34
N VAL A 45 10.16 17.68 7.37
CA VAL A 45 9.73 16.44 8.02
C VAL A 45 8.65 15.85 7.13
N ARG A 46 8.87 14.66 6.57
CA ARG A 46 7.82 13.97 5.80
C ARG A 46 6.65 13.65 6.71
N VAL A 47 5.49 14.22 6.41
CA VAL A 47 4.23 13.97 7.10
C VAL A 47 3.41 13.00 6.25
N ALA A 48 3.13 11.84 6.82
CA ALA A 48 2.17 10.89 6.25
C ALA A 48 0.84 11.01 7.01
N ILE A 49 -0.27 11.10 6.28
CA ILE A 49 -1.61 11.23 6.86
C ILE A 49 -2.46 10.06 6.37
N HIS A 50 -3.06 9.33 7.31
CA HIS A 50 -4.14 8.41 6.98
C HIS A 50 -5.39 9.22 6.63
N ALA A 51 -6.00 8.89 5.49
CA ALA A 51 -7.20 9.55 5.03
C ALA A 51 -8.05 8.60 4.19
N GLY A 52 -9.35 8.81 4.20
CA GLY A 52 -10.27 8.08 3.34
C GLY A 52 -10.48 6.64 3.75
N GLU A 53 -10.11 6.23 4.98
CA GLU A 53 -10.19 4.82 5.40
C GLU A 53 -11.61 4.40 5.80
N PRO A 54 -12.31 5.05 6.77
CA PRO A 54 -13.67 4.65 7.13
C PRO A 54 -14.75 5.25 6.20
N ASP A 55 -14.49 6.43 5.65
CA ASP A 55 -15.32 7.15 4.68
C ASP A 55 -14.48 8.27 4.01
N ALA A 56 -15.08 9.10 3.16
CA ALA A 56 -14.37 10.13 2.40
C ALA A 56 -14.19 11.49 3.11
N THR A 57 -14.76 11.66 4.32
CA THR A 57 -14.98 12.99 4.90
C THR A 57 -13.69 13.68 5.38
N ASP A 58 -12.66 12.90 5.69
CA ASP A 58 -11.35 13.38 6.16
C ASP A 58 -10.34 13.65 5.03
N ILE A 59 -10.66 13.29 3.77
CA ILE A 59 -9.73 13.39 2.65
C ILE A 59 -9.40 14.84 2.28
N HIS A 60 -10.42 15.70 2.13
CA HIS A 60 -10.19 17.12 1.88
C HIS A 60 -9.45 17.81 3.04
N PRO A 61 -9.86 17.64 4.31
CA PRO A 61 -9.09 18.13 5.45
C PRO A 61 -7.63 17.64 5.47
N ALA A 62 -7.38 16.37 5.14
CA ALA A 62 -6.02 15.84 5.05
C ALA A 62 -5.22 16.54 3.95
N LEU A 63 -5.80 16.72 2.75
CA LEU A 63 -5.17 17.44 1.63
C LEU A 63 -4.90 18.91 1.93
N ASP A 64 -5.74 19.58 2.73
CA ASP A 64 -5.55 20.98 3.14
C ASP A 64 -4.31 21.16 4.04
N LEU A 65 -3.79 20.08 4.63
CA LEU A 65 -2.54 20.08 5.39
C LEU A 65 -1.29 19.86 4.51
N GLU A 66 -1.46 19.76 3.19
CA GLU A 66 -0.39 19.57 2.21
C GLU A 66 0.57 18.40 2.54
N PRO A 67 0.07 17.17 2.75
CA PRO A 67 0.90 16.05 3.18
C PRO A 67 1.85 15.59 2.06
N GLU A 68 3.00 15.06 2.46
CA GLU A 68 3.96 14.43 1.55
C GLU A 68 3.56 13.00 1.16
N LEU A 69 2.66 12.37 1.92
CA LEU A 69 2.15 11.03 1.66
C LEU A 69 0.74 10.84 2.22
N LEU A 70 -0.16 10.25 1.43
CA LEU A 70 -1.46 9.78 1.89
C LEU A 70 -1.45 8.26 2.06
N VAL A 71 -2.15 7.76 3.07
CA VAL A 71 -2.30 6.32 3.34
C VAL A 71 -3.77 5.93 3.28
N HIS A 72 -4.05 4.76 2.70
CA HIS A 72 -5.37 4.16 2.46
C HIS A 72 -6.14 4.73 1.28
N MET A 73 -6.77 5.90 1.44
CA MET A 73 -7.61 6.54 0.42
C MET A 73 -8.71 5.59 -0.14
N VAL A 74 -9.26 4.72 0.71
CA VAL A 74 -10.24 3.67 0.32
C VAL A 74 -11.47 4.28 -0.34
N HIS A 75 -11.98 5.38 0.22
CA HIS A 75 -13.17 6.08 -0.25
C HIS A 75 -12.86 7.31 -1.11
N ALA A 76 -11.70 7.33 -1.79
CA ALA A 76 -11.33 8.44 -2.66
C ALA A 76 -12.28 8.57 -3.86
N GLU A 77 -12.99 9.69 -3.89
CA GLU A 77 -13.81 10.12 -5.04
C GLU A 77 -13.02 10.92 -6.08
N ALA A 78 -13.59 11.10 -7.28
CA ALA A 78 -12.93 11.80 -8.39
C ALA A 78 -12.41 13.21 -8.02
N THR A 79 -13.17 13.99 -7.25
CA THR A 79 -12.78 15.33 -6.78
C THR A 79 -11.56 15.31 -5.85
N HIS A 80 -11.38 14.22 -5.10
CA HIS A 80 -10.18 14.03 -4.28
C HIS A 80 -8.98 13.67 -5.16
N LEU A 81 -9.17 12.80 -6.14
CA LEU A 81 -8.12 12.37 -7.06
C LEU A 81 -7.63 13.51 -7.97
N GLU A 82 -8.52 14.42 -8.37
CA GLU A 82 -8.14 15.68 -9.06
C GLU A 82 -7.16 16.49 -8.22
N ARG A 83 -7.46 16.70 -6.94
CA ARG A 83 -6.55 17.44 -6.03
C ARG A 83 -5.23 16.71 -5.79
N VAL A 84 -5.27 15.38 -5.70
CA VAL A 84 -4.07 14.54 -5.55
C VAL A 84 -3.19 14.62 -6.80
N ALA A 85 -3.79 14.64 -7.99
CA ALA A 85 -3.07 14.83 -9.25
C ALA A 85 -2.46 16.23 -9.33
N ASP A 86 -3.20 17.27 -8.93
CA ASP A 86 -2.72 18.65 -8.90
C ASP A 86 -1.54 18.85 -7.94
N SER A 87 -1.57 18.21 -6.76
CA SER A 87 -0.48 18.31 -5.77
C SER A 87 0.70 17.37 -6.06
N GLY A 88 0.46 16.29 -6.82
CA GLY A 88 1.41 15.20 -7.01
C GLY A 88 1.69 14.40 -5.74
N THR A 89 0.79 14.46 -4.74
CA THR A 89 0.97 13.73 -3.48
C THR A 89 0.86 12.21 -3.75
N PRO A 90 1.87 11.41 -3.40
CA PRO A 90 1.80 9.96 -3.57
C PRO A 90 0.82 9.32 -2.58
N VAL A 91 0.35 8.11 -2.92
CA VAL A 91 -0.57 7.32 -2.09
C VAL A 91 0.02 5.95 -1.79
N VAL A 92 -0.03 5.51 -0.54
CA VAL A 92 0.23 4.13 -0.14
C VAL A 92 -1.10 3.44 0.17
N VAL A 93 -1.41 2.39 -0.57
CA VAL A 93 -2.60 1.56 -0.33
C VAL A 93 -2.23 0.33 0.48
N CYS A 94 -3.14 -0.10 1.37
CA CYS A 94 -2.95 -1.29 2.21
C CYS A 94 -4.08 -2.32 2.02
N PRO A 95 -4.31 -2.86 0.80
CA PRO A 95 -5.48 -3.66 0.46
C PRO A 95 -5.80 -4.80 1.42
N ARG A 96 -4.80 -5.56 1.89
CA ARG A 96 -5.02 -6.65 2.84
C ARG A 96 -5.50 -6.17 4.20
N SER A 97 -5.05 -5.00 4.65
CA SER A 97 -5.50 -4.41 5.92
C SER A 97 -6.92 -3.91 5.81
N ASN A 98 -7.22 -3.17 4.73
CA ASN A 98 -8.56 -2.64 4.46
C ASN A 98 -9.61 -3.75 4.30
N ALA A 99 -9.23 -4.90 3.74
CA ALA A 99 -10.10 -6.07 3.68
C ALA A 99 -10.34 -6.74 5.05
N VAL A 100 -9.39 -6.66 5.99
CA VAL A 100 -9.56 -7.20 7.36
C VAL A 100 -10.41 -6.27 8.21
N THR A 101 -10.31 -4.95 8.01
CA THR A 101 -11.11 -3.94 8.73
C THR A 101 -12.50 -3.73 8.14
N ASP A 102 -12.84 -4.42 7.05
CA ASP A 102 -14.14 -4.37 6.36
C ASP A 102 -14.53 -2.95 5.88
N VAL A 103 -13.54 -2.13 5.55
CA VAL A 103 -13.75 -0.76 5.02
C VAL A 103 -13.86 -0.72 3.50
N GLY A 104 -13.49 -1.80 2.82
CA GLY A 104 -13.55 -1.90 1.36
C GLY A 104 -12.17 -1.97 0.71
N LEU A 105 -12.11 -1.59 -0.57
CA LEU A 105 -10.88 -1.61 -1.37
C LEU A 105 -10.66 -0.25 -2.03
N PRO A 106 -9.42 0.27 -2.03
CA PRO A 106 -9.13 1.54 -2.68
C PRO A 106 -9.28 1.45 -4.20
N PRO A 107 -9.71 2.54 -4.88
CA PRO A 107 -9.79 2.61 -6.34
C PRO A 107 -8.39 2.73 -6.97
N VAL A 108 -7.59 1.67 -6.88
CA VAL A 108 -6.16 1.67 -7.28
C VAL A 108 -5.97 2.07 -8.74
N SER A 109 -6.87 1.67 -9.65
CA SER A 109 -6.77 2.04 -11.07
C SER A 109 -6.85 3.56 -11.26
N ASP A 110 -7.86 4.20 -10.65
CA ASP A 110 -8.06 5.65 -10.77
C ASP A 110 -6.92 6.42 -10.08
N MET A 111 -6.38 5.88 -8.98
CA MET A 111 -5.22 6.45 -8.31
C MET A 111 -3.95 6.38 -9.16
N LEU A 112 -3.73 5.28 -9.89
CA LEU A 112 -2.56 5.13 -10.77
C LEU A 112 -2.60 6.10 -11.96
N ASP A 113 -3.80 6.51 -12.40
CA ASP A 113 -3.97 7.56 -13.40
C ASP A 113 -3.72 8.97 -12.82
N ALA A 114 -3.92 9.15 -11.51
CA ALA A 114 -3.76 10.43 -10.84
C ALA A 114 -2.35 10.68 -10.25
N THR A 115 -1.70 9.66 -9.68
CA THR A 115 -0.46 9.84 -8.91
C THR A 115 0.39 8.56 -8.80
N THR A 116 1.53 8.68 -8.13
CA THR A 116 2.35 7.52 -7.74
C THR A 116 1.68 6.75 -6.61
N VAL A 117 1.42 5.46 -6.86
CA VAL A 117 0.84 4.55 -5.86
C VAL A 117 1.87 3.51 -5.42
N ALA A 118 1.97 3.24 -4.12
CA ALA A 118 2.77 2.15 -3.57
C ALA A 118 1.93 1.22 -2.67
N LEU A 119 2.46 0.03 -2.40
CA LEU A 119 1.83 -0.93 -1.51
C LEU A 119 2.42 -0.86 -0.09
N GLY A 120 1.56 -0.89 0.91
CA GLY A 120 1.89 -1.02 2.33
C GLY A 120 1.23 -2.24 2.95
N THR A 121 1.88 -2.88 3.93
CA THR A 121 1.29 -4.02 4.65
C THR A 121 0.44 -3.60 5.84
N ASP A 122 0.60 -2.35 6.28
CA ASP A 122 -0.03 -1.78 7.48
C ASP A 122 0.22 -2.65 8.74
N ASN A 123 -0.67 -2.55 9.74
CA ASN A 123 -0.53 -3.06 11.08
C ASN A 123 -0.30 -4.57 11.15
N VAL A 124 0.81 -4.94 11.80
CA VAL A 124 1.22 -6.33 12.06
C VAL A 124 0.19 -7.14 12.86
N MET A 125 -0.66 -6.44 13.63
CA MET A 125 -1.73 -7.06 14.41
C MET A 125 -2.84 -7.65 13.54
N LEU A 126 -3.04 -7.08 12.34
CA LEU A 126 -4.08 -7.51 11.40
C LEU A 126 -3.49 -8.43 10.32
N ASN A 127 -2.27 -8.12 9.87
CA ASN A 127 -1.63 -8.85 8.79
C ASN A 127 -0.16 -9.15 9.09
N SER A 128 0.26 -10.40 8.90
CA SER A 128 1.70 -10.69 8.83
C SER A 128 2.32 -9.90 7.66
N PRO A 129 3.45 -9.20 7.87
CA PRO A 129 4.06 -8.35 6.86
C PRO A 129 4.60 -9.23 5.72
N SER A 130 4.08 -9.01 4.51
CA SER A 130 4.52 -9.72 3.33
C SER A 130 4.15 -8.98 2.06
N MET A 131 5.14 -8.40 1.39
CA MET A 131 4.94 -7.73 0.10
C MET A 131 4.47 -8.68 -1.00
N PHE A 132 4.90 -9.95 -0.98
CA PHE A 132 4.39 -10.96 -1.91
C PHE A 132 2.88 -11.17 -1.76
N ARG A 133 2.38 -11.24 -0.52
CA ARG A 133 0.94 -11.38 -0.27
C ARG A 133 0.19 -10.11 -0.65
N GLU A 134 0.76 -8.94 -0.41
CA GLU A 134 0.16 -7.66 -0.81
C GLU A 134 0.00 -7.55 -2.32
N MET A 135 1.07 -7.89 -3.07
CA MET A 135 1.05 -7.95 -4.53
C MET A 135 0.02 -8.96 -5.06
N ALA A 136 0.03 -10.19 -4.53
CA ALA A 136 -0.88 -11.24 -5.00
C ALA A 136 -2.36 -10.91 -4.72
N PHE A 137 -2.63 -10.26 -3.58
CA PHE A 137 -3.97 -9.82 -3.20
C PHE A 137 -4.45 -8.67 -4.10
N THR A 138 -3.61 -7.65 -4.29
CA THR A 138 -3.90 -6.51 -5.18
C THR A 138 -4.18 -6.98 -6.61
N ALA A 139 -3.32 -7.84 -7.16
CA ALA A 139 -3.45 -8.36 -8.52
C ALA A 139 -4.63 -9.35 -8.72
N LYS A 140 -5.32 -9.74 -7.65
CA LYS A 140 -6.51 -10.58 -7.68
C LYS A 140 -7.80 -9.78 -7.58
N LEU A 141 -7.77 -8.64 -6.88
CA LEU A 141 -8.96 -7.83 -6.59
C LEU A 141 -9.08 -6.58 -7.46
N THR A 142 -8.06 -6.30 -8.27
CA THR A 142 -8.03 -5.16 -9.18
C THR A 142 -7.66 -5.62 -10.59
N ASP A 143 -8.00 -4.81 -11.59
CA ASP A 143 -7.63 -5.05 -13.00
C ASP A 143 -6.24 -4.46 -13.35
N VAL A 144 -5.49 -3.99 -12.34
CA VAL A 144 -4.16 -3.41 -12.51
C VAL A 144 -3.18 -4.47 -13.04
N SER A 145 -2.29 -4.04 -13.93
CA SER A 145 -1.31 -4.94 -14.53
C SER A 145 -0.33 -5.48 -13.48
N THR A 146 0.20 -6.70 -13.68
CA THR A 146 1.22 -7.23 -12.77
C THR A 146 2.51 -6.41 -12.82
N ALA A 147 2.79 -5.70 -13.92
CA ALA A 147 3.93 -4.80 -13.99
C ALA A 147 3.75 -3.61 -13.05
N ASP A 148 2.56 -2.99 -13.04
CA ASP A 148 2.26 -1.87 -12.15
C ASP A 148 2.24 -2.31 -10.69
N VAL A 149 1.63 -3.47 -10.38
CA VAL A 149 1.68 -4.03 -9.01
C VAL A 149 3.12 -4.27 -8.55
N LEU A 150 4.01 -4.76 -9.43
CA LEU A 150 5.42 -4.92 -9.10
C LEU A 150 6.10 -3.57 -8.87
N ARG A 151 5.79 -2.55 -9.68
CA ARG A 151 6.29 -1.17 -9.49
C ARG A 151 5.84 -0.57 -8.16
N MET A 152 4.56 -0.74 -7.81
CA MET A 152 3.99 -0.31 -6.52
C MET A 152 4.71 -0.95 -5.33
N ALA A 153 5.19 -2.19 -5.47
CA ALA A 153 5.92 -2.91 -4.44
C ALA A 153 7.45 -2.67 -4.44
N THR A 154 7.98 -1.94 -5.43
CA THR A 154 9.42 -1.76 -5.62
C THR A 154 9.78 -0.29 -5.81
N ILE A 155 9.91 0.17 -7.05
CA ILE A 155 10.41 1.50 -7.38
C ILE A 155 9.54 2.62 -6.81
N ASN A 156 8.20 2.51 -6.87
CA ASN A 156 7.32 3.57 -6.36
C ASN A 156 7.51 3.77 -4.86
N GLY A 157 7.60 2.67 -4.09
CA GLY A 157 7.89 2.74 -2.65
C GLY A 157 9.30 3.27 -2.35
N ALA A 158 10.30 2.93 -3.18
CA ALA A 158 11.65 3.45 -3.03
C ALA A 158 11.73 4.96 -3.30
N GLU A 159 11.03 5.46 -4.32
CA GLU A 159 10.91 6.88 -4.64
C GLU A 159 10.21 7.64 -3.52
N ILE A 160 9.05 7.13 -3.06
CA ILE A 160 8.32 7.69 -1.92
C ILE A 160 9.20 7.71 -0.67
N ALA A 161 10.09 6.74 -0.45
CA ALA A 161 10.98 6.67 0.71
C ALA A 161 12.33 7.39 0.53
N GLY A 162 12.60 8.00 -0.63
CA GLY A 162 13.89 8.66 -0.91
C GLY A 162 15.09 7.70 -0.94
N LEU A 163 14.87 6.45 -1.34
CA LEU A 163 15.90 5.41 -1.38
C LEU A 163 16.46 5.27 -2.79
N ASN A 164 17.79 5.18 -2.90
CA ASN A 164 18.50 4.96 -4.17
C ASN A 164 18.41 3.49 -4.64
N CYS A 165 17.23 2.88 -4.60
CA CYS A 165 17.01 1.47 -4.96
C CYS A 165 15.64 1.28 -5.64
N GLY A 166 15.12 0.04 -5.65
CA GLY A 166 13.79 -0.29 -6.20
C GLY A 166 13.75 -0.53 -7.72
N LEU A 167 14.82 -0.18 -8.43
CA LEU A 167 15.04 -0.47 -9.85
C LEU A 167 16.48 -0.95 -10.05
N ILE A 168 16.67 -1.95 -10.92
CA ILE A 168 18.01 -2.45 -11.29
C ILE A 168 18.50 -1.62 -12.47
N GLU A 169 19.39 -0.67 -12.20
CA GLU A 169 19.97 0.27 -13.16
C GLU A 169 21.34 0.72 -12.68
N GLU A 170 22.22 1.13 -13.59
CA GLU A 170 23.54 1.67 -13.23
C GLU A 170 23.40 2.90 -12.31
N GLY A 171 24.25 2.99 -11.28
CA GLY A 171 24.23 4.10 -10.32
C GLY A 171 23.28 3.93 -9.12
N ARG A 172 22.42 2.91 -9.11
CA ARG A 172 21.55 2.58 -7.96
C ARG A 172 22.22 1.62 -6.97
N ASP A 173 21.83 1.68 -5.70
CA ASP A 173 22.30 0.79 -4.64
C ASP A 173 21.90 -0.66 -4.94
N ALA A 174 22.83 -1.60 -4.73
CA ALA A 174 22.60 -3.03 -4.91
C ALA A 174 21.77 -3.65 -3.77
N ARG A 175 20.49 -3.26 -3.68
CA ARG A 175 19.49 -3.86 -2.79
C ARG A 175 18.63 -4.85 -3.59
N LEU A 176 19.05 -6.10 -3.64
CA LEU A 176 18.47 -7.11 -4.52
C LEU A 176 17.88 -8.26 -3.72
N VAL A 177 16.75 -8.79 -4.20
CA VAL A 177 16.19 -10.07 -3.75
C VAL A 177 16.35 -11.06 -4.90
N VAL A 178 17.03 -12.17 -4.64
CA VAL A 178 17.23 -13.25 -5.62
C VAL A 178 16.21 -14.34 -5.33
N LEU A 179 15.39 -14.68 -6.32
CA LEU A 179 14.38 -15.73 -6.20
C LEU A 179 14.85 -17.04 -6.84
N ASP A 180 14.52 -18.16 -6.22
CA ASP A 180 14.75 -19.48 -6.78
C ASP A 180 13.72 -19.80 -7.87
N GLY A 181 14.09 -19.59 -9.14
CA GLY A 181 13.24 -19.93 -10.27
C GLY A 181 12.92 -21.43 -10.42
N THR A 182 13.58 -22.31 -9.66
CA THR A 182 13.32 -23.75 -9.65
C THR A 182 12.38 -24.18 -8.52
N SER A 183 11.96 -23.24 -7.67
CA SER A 183 11.03 -23.51 -6.57
C SER A 183 9.69 -24.06 -7.08
N PRO A 184 8.91 -24.79 -6.26
CA PRO A 184 7.59 -25.26 -6.65
C PRO A 184 6.65 -24.14 -7.12
N ASN A 185 6.74 -22.93 -6.55
CA ASN A 185 5.89 -21.81 -6.91
C ASN A 185 6.30 -21.16 -8.24
N LEU A 186 7.60 -21.13 -8.55
CA LEU A 186 8.15 -20.37 -9.67
C LEU A 186 8.55 -21.22 -10.87
N SER A 187 8.75 -22.53 -10.69
CA SER A 187 9.11 -23.42 -11.80
C SER A 187 8.08 -23.35 -12.94
N GLY A 188 8.57 -23.43 -14.17
CA GLY A 188 7.74 -23.36 -15.38
C GLY A 188 7.10 -22.00 -15.67
N ALA A 189 7.51 -20.93 -14.97
CA ALA A 189 7.04 -19.58 -15.27
C ALA A 189 7.43 -19.16 -16.71
N LYS A 190 6.44 -18.77 -17.52
CA LYS A 190 6.66 -18.16 -18.84
C LYS A 190 6.81 -16.64 -18.75
N ASP A 191 6.10 -16.04 -17.81
CA ASP A 191 6.15 -14.62 -17.48
C ASP A 191 6.65 -14.47 -16.05
N PRO A 192 7.92 -14.06 -15.85
CA PRO A 192 8.51 -13.88 -14.53
C PRO A 192 7.78 -12.82 -13.70
N CYS A 193 7.36 -11.70 -14.29
CA CYS A 193 6.69 -10.62 -13.56
C CYS A 193 5.37 -11.13 -12.97
N ARG A 194 4.56 -11.79 -13.79
CA ARG A 194 3.31 -12.39 -13.34
C ARG A 194 3.53 -13.48 -12.30
N ALA A 195 4.57 -14.30 -12.44
CA ALA A 195 4.90 -15.35 -11.48
C ALA A 195 5.30 -14.76 -10.12
N VAL A 196 6.16 -13.74 -10.10
CA VAL A 196 6.57 -13.05 -8.87
C VAL A 196 5.37 -12.42 -8.17
N VAL A 197 4.55 -11.67 -8.90
CA VAL A 197 3.40 -10.96 -8.31
C VAL A 197 2.34 -11.92 -7.78
N ARG A 198 2.05 -13.02 -8.49
CA ARG A 198 0.90 -13.89 -8.15
C ARG A 198 1.24 -15.16 -7.39
N ARG A 199 2.49 -15.63 -7.43
CA ARG A 199 2.87 -16.97 -6.91
C ARG A 199 4.06 -16.96 -5.96
N ALA A 200 4.99 -16.00 -6.07
CA ALA A 200 6.14 -15.99 -5.17
C ALA A 200 5.72 -15.80 -3.71
N GLY A 201 6.54 -16.32 -2.80
CA GLY A 201 6.45 -16.15 -1.37
C GLY A 201 7.84 -16.07 -0.74
N VAL A 202 7.87 -15.98 0.59
CA VAL A 202 9.13 -15.87 1.36
C VAL A 202 10.03 -17.10 1.19
N ASP A 203 9.45 -18.27 0.99
CA ASP A 203 10.17 -19.53 0.81
C ASP A 203 10.84 -19.65 -0.58
N ASP A 204 10.51 -18.74 -1.51
CA ASP A 204 11.14 -18.66 -2.83
C ASP A 204 12.39 -17.76 -2.84
N ILE A 205 12.70 -17.09 -1.72
CA ILE A 205 13.89 -16.24 -1.61
C ILE A 205 15.12 -17.13 -1.47
N LYS A 206 16.04 -17.01 -2.43
CA LYS A 206 17.35 -17.67 -2.41
C LYS A 206 18.41 -16.82 -1.73
N ASP A 207 18.38 -15.51 -1.94
CA ASP A 207 19.37 -14.58 -1.38
C ASP A 207 18.81 -13.16 -1.25
N VAL A 208 19.39 -12.37 -0.34
CA VAL A 208 19.08 -10.95 -0.13
C VAL A 208 20.39 -10.17 -0.06
N ILE A 209 20.66 -9.40 -1.10
CA ILE A 209 21.87 -8.58 -1.23
C ILE A 209 21.54 -7.18 -0.72
N ARG A 210 22.40 -6.63 0.14
CA ARG A 210 22.33 -5.26 0.65
C ARG A 210 23.71 -4.58 0.50
N PRO A 211 23.76 -3.24 0.38
CA PRO A 211 25.01 -2.48 0.36
C PRO A 211 25.89 -2.71 1.59
#